data_AF-A0A087UY03-F1
#
_entry.id   AF-A0A087UY03-F1
#
_cell.length_a   1.000
_cell.length_b   1.000
_cell.length_c   1.000
_cell.angle_alpha   90.00
_cell.angle_beta   90.00
_cell.angle_gamma   90.00
#
_symmetry.space_group_name_H-M   'P 1'
#
loop_
_entity.id
_entity.type
_entity.pdbx_description
1 polymer ?
#
loop_
_entity_poly.entity_id
_entity_poly.type
_entity_poly.pdbx_seq_one_letter_code
_entity_poly.pdbx_strand_id
1 'polypeptide(L)'
;MLFTFRNRCRKMDDVKLFTSDFVSIVTDHLQCIKGAIINPAEKIVPYKVYSFLSYKEAELDYLREICEFLLITLLPPEYAKNTALRCLLREVFAVTVFYPVIDKLCDPEIINKKLISYLRQQQLEAEKHSRTYAYAETYEDFIKMIQECNNIEDLQRMRYYIVTEIMQATTMSNLKRSKGMDADKEFNPQKTSKGDLLQSRNLSRYLNQLRFAKTQCEKRLKALGGPDYLSSPRMGNDSPFKENSYMPGQKVLSMSVIMQSSFCRRHFSKFLQKEEVHSLLGFWEAVEDMKHADKDMWHKLGNDIVQMYIHNQSSGVRLNKNTLKGIEEFMMANKGPDAFFQAQEEIYKVLEERYYASFIVSDVYHKMLSDVDKQGIDFMQELLDEAEEEVEIPHEDEEVEKLSETSDISVFDHSSYARSQLKVLTEKISYKKQALHALRNNPKCDKKVISKMENEIDDLVQEQNMLKNHIEKTELWIEYLGVWQATIMEAMEKKENDKLVPYFVIQVHLANDATYVPNKMAGWVVSRSLSAFHSLHQKLVPAAYWLKKIELPTKPRFKSLDKNYLEKAKNSLQTFL
;
A
#
# COMPACT_ATOMS: atom_id res chain seq x y z
N MET A 1 57.57 13.12 -1.27
CA MET A 1 56.69 11.93 -1.32
C MET A 1 56.24 11.44 0.07
N LEU A 2 57.11 11.47 1.10
CA LEU A 2 56.79 11.09 2.50
C LEU A 2 55.70 11.98 3.15
N PHE A 3 55.81 13.29 3.02
CA PHE A 3 54.86 14.26 3.61
C PHE A 3 53.45 14.14 3.04
N THR A 4 53.32 13.64 1.81
CA THR A 4 52.05 13.50 1.09
C THR A 4 51.24 12.28 1.53
N PHE A 5 51.84 11.16 1.91
CA PHE A 5 51.09 9.97 2.34
C PHE A 5 50.43 10.17 3.71
N ARG A 6 51.20 10.61 4.71
CA ARG A 6 50.67 10.88 6.06
C ARG A 6 49.57 11.94 6.06
N ASN A 7 49.70 12.98 5.24
CA ASN A 7 48.66 13.99 5.08
C ASN A 7 47.43 13.47 4.32
N ARG A 8 47.59 12.54 3.38
CA ARG A 8 46.45 11.88 2.71
C ARG A 8 45.68 10.98 3.68
N CYS A 9 46.37 10.16 4.47
CA CYS A 9 45.73 9.34 5.50
C CYS A 9 44.96 10.18 6.52
N ARG A 10 45.49 11.33 6.93
CA ARG A 10 44.80 12.25 7.85
C ARG A 10 43.57 12.96 7.27
N LYS A 11 43.48 13.06 5.94
CA LYS A 11 42.37 13.71 5.23
C LYS A 11 41.39 12.69 4.63
N MET A 12 41.58 11.41 4.96
CA MET A 12 40.74 10.35 4.45
C MET A 12 39.38 10.41 5.15
N ASP A 13 38.32 10.38 4.36
CA ASP A 13 36.96 10.24 4.86
C ASP A 13 36.68 8.74 5.01
N ASP A 14 36.87 8.23 6.23
CA ASP A 14 36.73 6.81 6.54
C ASP A 14 35.31 6.31 6.24
N VAL A 15 34.28 7.14 6.47
CA VAL A 15 32.88 6.78 6.22
C VAL A 15 32.66 6.61 4.72
N LYS A 16 33.08 7.59 3.92
CA LYS A 16 32.97 7.50 2.45
C LYS A 16 33.77 6.32 1.89
N LEU A 17 34.96 6.06 2.42
CA LEU A 17 35.81 4.96 2.00
C LEU A 17 35.09 3.62 2.15
N PHE A 18 34.54 3.33 3.33
CA PHE A 18 33.90 2.04 3.61
C PHE A 18 32.50 1.90 3.01
N THR A 19 31.71 2.98 2.98
CA THR A 19 30.30 2.92 2.55
C THR A 19 30.12 3.07 1.03
N SER A 20 31.03 3.77 0.35
CA SER A 20 30.89 4.10 -1.07
C SER A 20 32.07 3.63 -1.90
N ASP A 21 33.29 4.11 -1.62
CA ASP A 21 34.42 3.88 -2.52
C ASP A 21 34.79 2.38 -2.60
N PHE A 22 34.86 1.70 -1.45
CA PHE A 22 35.14 0.26 -1.39
C PHE A 22 34.03 -0.56 -2.06
N VAL A 23 32.77 -0.22 -1.81
CA VAL A 23 31.62 -0.91 -2.41
C VAL A 23 31.64 -0.76 -3.93
N SER A 24 31.92 0.44 -4.44
CA SER A 24 32.03 0.68 -5.88
C SER A 24 33.14 -0.15 -6.50
N ILE A 25 34.36 -0.09 -5.93
CA ILE A 25 35.53 -0.81 -6.46
C ILE A 25 35.31 -2.33 -6.45
N VAL A 26 34.77 -2.89 -5.36
CA VAL A 26 34.47 -4.32 -5.27
C VAL A 26 33.37 -4.70 -6.26
N THR A 27 32.34 -3.87 -6.42
CA THR A 27 31.27 -4.12 -7.39
C THR A 27 31.79 -4.14 -8.81
N ASP A 28 32.60 -3.15 -9.20
CA ASP A 28 33.23 -3.08 -10.52
C ASP A 28 34.13 -4.30 -10.77
N HIS A 29 34.89 -4.71 -9.75
CA HIS A 29 35.74 -5.89 -9.80
C HIS A 29 34.94 -7.17 -10.04
N LEU A 30 33.84 -7.37 -9.30
CA LEU A 30 32.94 -8.52 -9.45
C LEU A 30 32.22 -8.50 -10.81
N GLN A 31 31.84 -7.33 -11.33
CA GLN A 31 31.26 -7.19 -12.67
C GLN A 31 32.25 -7.61 -13.75
N CYS A 32 33.52 -7.20 -13.64
CA CYS A 32 34.57 -7.61 -14.57
C CYS A 32 34.82 -9.13 -14.54
N ILE A 33 34.79 -9.76 -13.35
CA ILE A 33 34.89 -11.22 -13.21
C ILE A 33 33.68 -11.91 -13.86
N LYS A 34 32.46 -11.42 -13.60
CA LYS A 34 31.23 -11.97 -14.19
C LYS A 34 31.24 -11.89 -15.72
N GLY A 35 31.73 -10.78 -16.28
CA GLY A 35 31.89 -10.60 -17.73
C GLY A 35 32.88 -11.57 -18.37
N ALA A 36 33.91 -12.00 -17.64
CA ALA A 36 34.89 -12.98 -18.12
C ALA A 36 34.35 -14.44 -18.09
N ILE A 37 33.30 -14.72 -17.30
CA ILE A 37 32.75 -16.08 -17.09
C ILE A 37 31.60 -16.40 -18.06
N ILE A 38 30.90 -15.40 -18.62
CA ILE A 38 29.70 -15.60 -19.43
C ILE A 38 29.97 -15.36 -20.93
N ASN A 39 30.43 -16.39 -21.67
CA ASN A 39 29.96 -16.72 -23.03
C ASN A 39 30.71 -17.93 -23.64
N PRO A 40 30.06 -19.07 -23.91
CA PRO A 40 30.67 -20.20 -24.62
C PRO A 40 30.74 -20.02 -26.16
N ALA A 41 30.22 -18.92 -26.72
CA ALA A 41 30.07 -18.73 -28.17
C ALA A 41 30.97 -17.63 -28.81
N GLU A 42 31.62 -16.78 -28.02
CA GLU A 42 32.54 -15.74 -28.52
C GLU A 42 33.82 -15.73 -27.68
N LYS A 43 34.95 -15.42 -28.33
CA LYS A 43 36.32 -15.45 -27.77
C LYS A 43 36.37 -15.08 -26.28
N ILE A 44 36.79 -16.03 -25.45
CA ILE A 44 37.05 -15.83 -24.02
C ILE A 44 37.91 -14.58 -23.86
N VAL A 45 37.40 -13.54 -23.20
CA VAL A 45 38.20 -12.41 -22.75
C VAL A 45 38.69 -12.77 -21.34
N PRO A 46 39.95 -13.22 -21.18
CA PRO A 46 40.46 -13.62 -19.87
C PRO A 46 40.46 -12.42 -18.93
N TYR A 47 40.06 -12.65 -17.67
CA TYR A 47 40.20 -11.64 -16.63
C TYR A 47 41.67 -11.27 -16.47
N LYS A 48 42.02 -10.01 -16.79
CA LYS A 48 43.40 -9.55 -16.74
C LYS A 48 43.80 -9.26 -15.29
N VAL A 49 44.44 -10.24 -14.68
CA VAL A 49 45.08 -10.09 -13.37
C VAL A 49 46.23 -9.07 -13.48
N TYR A 50 46.43 -8.27 -12.44
CA TYR A 50 47.57 -7.35 -12.39
C TYR A 50 48.90 -8.12 -12.50
N SER A 51 49.91 -7.52 -13.13
CA SER A 51 51.21 -8.19 -13.38
C SER A 51 51.93 -8.63 -12.11
N PHE A 52 51.68 -7.98 -10.98
CA PHE A 52 52.24 -8.37 -9.69
C PHE A 52 51.49 -9.52 -9.01
N LEU A 53 50.34 -9.96 -9.52
CA LEU A 53 49.57 -11.09 -9.00
C LEU A 53 49.63 -12.31 -9.93
N SER A 54 50.46 -12.27 -10.98
CA SER A 54 50.52 -13.36 -11.96
C SER A 54 51.16 -14.64 -11.42
N TYR A 55 52.09 -14.52 -10.48
CA TYR A 55 52.74 -15.63 -9.79
C TYR A 55 53.27 -15.16 -8.43
N LYS A 56 53.50 -16.10 -7.53
CA LYS A 56 53.81 -15.86 -6.13
C LYS A 56 55.02 -14.95 -5.90
N GLU A 57 56.09 -15.14 -6.66
CA GLU A 57 57.32 -14.34 -6.50
C GLU A 57 57.09 -12.88 -6.90
N ALA A 58 56.30 -12.60 -7.94
CA ALA A 58 55.96 -11.23 -8.33
C ALA A 58 55.13 -10.52 -7.25
N GLU A 59 54.23 -11.25 -6.59
CA GLU A 59 53.44 -10.71 -5.49
C GLU A 59 54.32 -10.40 -4.28
N LEU A 60 55.23 -11.31 -3.93
CA LEU A 60 56.20 -11.09 -2.86
C LEU A 60 57.11 -9.90 -3.15
N ASP A 61 57.59 -9.74 -4.38
CA ASP A 61 58.40 -8.59 -4.78
C ASP A 61 57.62 -7.28 -4.65
N TYR A 62 56.34 -7.28 -5.05
CA TYR A 62 55.48 -6.13 -4.87
C TYR A 62 55.22 -5.80 -3.39
N LEU A 63 55.01 -6.82 -2.54
CA LEU A 63 54.86 -6.64 -1.09
C LEU A 63 56.15 -6.15 -0.44
N ARG A 64 57.32 -6.55 -0.95
CA ARG A 64 58.63 -6.01 -0.51
C ARG A 64 58.74 -4.52 -0.82
N GLU A 65 58.35 -4.08 -2.01
CA GLU A 65 58.34 -2.66 -2.38
C GLU A 65 57.38 -1.84 -1.51
N ILE A 66 56.18 -2.38 -1.23
CA ILE A 66 55.24 -1.75 -0.30
C ILE A 66 55.85 -1.68 1.10
N CYS A 67 56.44 -2.77 1.58
CA CYS A 67 57.04 -2.81 2.91
C CYS A 67 58.19 -1.81 3.01
N GLU A 68 59.04 -1.71 1.99
CA GLU A 68 60.13 -0.74 1.92
C GLU A 68 59.61 0.70 2.04
N PHE A 69 58.55 1.03 1.29
CA PHE A 69 57.87 2.32 1.40
C PHE A 69 57.32 2.57 2.81
N LEU A 70 56.66 1.57 3.42
CA LEU A 70 56.13 1.67 4.78
C LEU A 70 57.24 1.85 5.82
N LEU A 71 58.35 1.13 5.71
CA LEU A 71 59.48 1.26 6.63
C LEU A 71 60.11 2.65 6.54
N ILE A 72 60.29 3.20 5.34
CA ILE A 72 60.83 4.57 5.15
C ILE A 72 59.86 5.63 5.70
N THR A 73 58.54 5.38 5.66
CA THR A 73 57.51 6.35 6.07
C THR A 73 57.18 6.30 7.55
N LEU A 74 57.25 5.13 8.18
CA LEU A 74 56.80 4.90 9.54
C LEU A 74 57.93 4.83 10.56
N LEU A 75 59.13 4.38 10.17
CA LEU A 75 60.26 4.31 11.10
C LEU A 75 60.81 5.70 11.42
N PRO A 76 61.33 5.91 12.65
CA PRO A 76 62.12 7.08 12.96
C PRO A 76 63.31 7.23 11.98
N PRO A 77 63.73 8.47 11.67
CA PRO A 77 64.71 8.75 10.62
C PRO A 77 66.08 8.10 10.84
N GLU A 78 66.44 7.81 12.10
CA GLU A 78 67.67 7.11 12.47
C GLU A 78 67.66 5.64 12.04
N TYR A 79 66.51 4.96 12.21
CA TYR A 79 66.31 3.57 11.80
C TYR A 79 66.02 3.43 10.31
N ALA A 80 65.26 4.38 9.73
CA ALA A 80 64.96 4.39 8.30
C ALA A 80 66.22 4.55 7.42
N LYS A 81 67.27 5.21 7.92
CA LYS A 81 68.56 5.32 7.21
C LYS A 81 69.40 4.04 7.28
N ASN A 82 69.13 3.15 8.23
CA ASN A 82 69.87 1.89 8.36
C ASN A 82 69.37 0.86 7.34
N THR A 83 70.13 0.68 6.25
CA THR A 83 69.78 -0.24 5.17
C THR A 83 69.74 -1.70 5.60
N ALA A 84 70.65 -2.15 6.48
CA ALA A 84 70.67 -3.54 6.93
C ALA A 84 69.41 -3.90 7.73
N LEU A 85 68.99 -3.00 8.63
CA LEU A 85 67.75 -3.14 9.39
C LEU A 85 66.52 -3.16 8.48
N ARG A 86 66.45 -2.24 7.51
CA ARG A 86 65.32 -2.20 6.55
C ARG A 86 65.24 -3.47 5.73
N CYS A 87 66.35 -3.95 5.16
CA CYS A 87 66.36 -5.18 4.38
C CYS A 87 65.86 -6.38 5.21
N LEU A 88 66.31 -6.50 6.47
CA LEU A 88 65.86 -7.56 7.36
C LEU A 88 64.35 -7.45 7.63
N LEU A 89 63.88 -6.27 8.07
CA LEU A 89 62.48 -6.05 8.39
C LEU A 89 61.59 -6.23 7.16
N ARG A 90 62.04 -5.80 5.99
CA ARG A 90 61.31 -5.95 4.73
C ARG A 90 61.05 -7.42 4.41
N GLU A 91 62.07 -8.27 4.51
CA GLU A 91 61.87 -9.71 4.28
C GLU A 91 60.98 -10.35 5.36
N VAL A 92 61.19 -9.99 6.62
CA VAL A 92 60.35 -10.51 7.72
C VAL A 92 58.89 -10.13 7.51
N PHE A 93 58.58 -8.85 7.28
CA PHE A 93 57.20 -8.41 7.12
C PHE A 93 56.58 -8.89 5.82
N ALA A 94 57.26 -8.79 4.67
CA ALA A 94 56.69 -9.22 3.40
C ALA A 94 56.38 -10.72 3.39
N VAL A 95 57.33 -11.56 3.83
CA VAL A 95 57.22 -13.02 3.71
C VAL A 95 56.45 -13.65 4.88
N THR A 96 56.65 -13.19 6.11
CA THR A 96 56.06 -13.86 7.29
C THR A 96 54.78 -13.20 7.78
N VAL A 97 54.48 -11.96 7.37
CA VAL A 97 53.30 -11.22 7.82
C VAL A 97 52.36 -10.90 6.67
N PHE A 98 52.77 -10.08 5.71
CA PHE A 98 51.87 -9.54 4.69
C PHE A 98 51.34 -10.63 3.77
N TYR A 99 52.24 -11.43 3.17
CA TYR A 99 51.81 -12.49 2.25
C TYR A 99 50.88 -13.51 2.95
N PRO A 100 51.21 -14.10 4.12
CA PRO A 100 50.32 -15.05 4.78
C PRO A 100 48.99 -14.44 5.23
N VAL A 101 48.96 -13.15 5.62
CA VAL A 101 47.73 -12.46 5.99
C VAL A 101 46.84 -12.26 4.77
N ILE A 102 47.39 -11.80 3.65
CA ILE A 102 46.66 -11.59 2.40
C ILE A 102 46.11 -12.93 1.89
N ASP A 103 46.95 -13.96 1.81
CA ASP A 103 46.58 -15.31 1.36
C ASP A 103 45.44 -15.88 2.21
N LYS A 104 45.52 -15.73 3.55
CA LYS A 104 44.49 -16.18 4.48
C LYS A 104 43.19 -15.37 4.40
N LEU A 105 43.27 -14.06 4.13
CA LEU A 105 42.08 -13.21 3.96
C LEU A 105 41.39 -13.48 2.62
N CYS A 106 42.16 -13.84 1.59
CA CYS A 106 41.67 -14.18 0.26
C CYS A 106 41.23 -15.64 0.12
N ASP A 107 41.49 -16.50 1.13
CA ASP A 107 41.06 -17.89 1.16
C ASP A 107 39.51 -17.99 1.12
N PRO A 108 38.94 -18.58 0.06
CA PRO A 108 37.50 -18.72 -0.11
C PRO A 108 36.82 -19.50 1.03
N GLU A 109 37.50 -20.52 1.58
CA GLU A 109 36.97 -21.33 2.68
C GLU A 109 36.85 -20.52 3.96
N ILE A 110 37.84 -19.67 4.25
CA ILE A 110 37.83 -18.78 5.41
C ILE A 110 36.73 -17.73 5.28
N ILE A 111 36.63 -17.07 4.12
CA ILE A 111 35.57 -16.09 3.83
C ILE A 111 34.19 -16.74 4.03
N ASN A 112 33.95 -17.90 3.41
CA ASN A 112 32.67 -18.60 3.49
C ASN A 112 32.33 -19.04 4.93
N LYS A 113 33.30 -19.61 5.67
CA LYS A 113 33.11 -20.00 7.07
C LYS A 113 32.78 -18.80 7.95
N LYS A 114 33.42 -17.65 7.72
CA LYS A 114 33.15 -16.41 8.46
C LYS A 114 31.77 -15.85 8.15
N LEU A 115 31.35 -15.85 6.89
CA LEU A 115 30.01 -15.44 6.48
C LEU A 115 28.93 -16.30 7.15
N ILE A 116 29.09 -17.63 7.13
CA ILE A 116 28.15 -18.56 7.78
C ILE A 116 28.09 -18.32 9.29
N SER A 117 29.25 -18.12 9.94
CA SER A 117 29.31 -17.81 11.37
C SER A 117 28.56 -16.52 11.72
N TYR A 118 28.74 -15.48 10.90
CA TYR A 118 28.07 -14.20 11.07
C TYR A 118 26.55 -14.34 10.93
N LEU A 119 26.08 -15.02 9.88
CA LEU A 119 24.64 -15.26 9.66
C LEU A 119 24.00 -16.06 10.80
N ARG A 120 24.69 -17.08 11.33
CA ARG A 120 24.20 -17.84 12.49
C ARG A 120 24.12 -16.99 13.75
N GLN A 121 25.12 -16.14 13.99
CA GLN A 121 25.12 -15.25 15.15
C GLN A 121 23.95 -14.26 15.07
N GLN A 122 23.72 -13.67 13.88
CA GLN A 122 22.59 -12.77 13.64
C GLN A 122 21.24 -13.48 13.89
N GLN A 123 21.10 -14.74 13.45
CA GLN A 123 19.90 -15.54 13.69
C GLN A 123 19.69 -15.83 15.19
N LEU A 124 20.75 -16.22 15.91
CA LEU A 124 20.70 -16.46 17.35
C LEU A 124 20.33 -15.21 18.14
N GLU A 125 20.88 -14.05 17.76
CA GLU A 125 20.53 -12.76 18.35
C GLU A 125 19.05 -12.43 18.08
N ALA A 126 18.57 -12.59 16.85
CA ALA A 126 17.16 -12.40 16.51
C ALA A 126 16.20 -13.33 17.27
N GLU A 127 16.56 -14.61 17.45
CA GLU A 127 15.76 -15.59 18.21
C GLU A 127 15.76 -15.29 19.72
N LYS A 128 16.92 -14.89 20.28
CA LYS A 128 17.04 -14.49 21.69
C LYS A 128 16.18 -13.26 21.96
N HIS A 129 16.22 -12.27 21.08
CA HIS A 129 15.43 -11.05 21.23
C HIS A 129 13.95 -11.31 21.00
N SER A 130 13.55 -12.13 20.01
CA SER A 130 12.15 -12.53 19.79
C SER A 130 11.51 -13.23 21.01
N ARG A 131 12.28 -13.99 21.80
CA ARG A 131 11.77 -14.67 23.00
C ARG A 131 11.75 -13.75 24.23
N THR A 132 12.69 -12.81 24.37
CA THR A 132 12.84 -12.00 25.59
C THR A 132 11.65 -11.07 25.86
N TYR A 133 10.96 -10.58 24.81
CA TYR A 133 9.79 -9.70 24.98
C TYR A 133 8.58 -10.37 25.62
N ALA A 134 8.44 -11.70 25.49
CA ALA A 134 7.36 -12.48 26.09
C ALA A 134 7.59 -12.79 27.58
N TYR A 135 8.79 -12.52 28.13
CA TYR A 135 9.20 -12.94 29.47
C TYR A 135 9.45 -11.79 30.46
N ALA A 136 9.13 -10.54 30.14
CA ALA A 136 9.20 -9.48 31.13
C ALA A 136 8.26 -9.82 32.32
N GLU A 137 8.84 -10.10 33.49
CA GLU A 137 8.07 -10.58 34.64
C GLU A 137 7.19 -9.48 35.26
N THR A 138 7.61 -8.22 35.10
CA THR A 138 6.88 -7.03 35.53
C THR A 138 6.88 -5.93 34.45
N TYR A 139 5.96 -4.98 34.58
CA TYR A 139 5.91 -3.80 33.71
C TYR A 139 7.18 -2.93 33.82
N GLU A 140 7.80 -2.86 35.00
CA GLU A 140 9.03 -2.11 35.22
C GLU A 140 10.21 -2.74 34.46
N ASP A 141 10.31 -4.07 34.49
CA ASP A 141 11.32 -4.81 33.72
C ASP A 141 11.12 -4.62 32.21
N PHE A 142 9.87 -4.56 31.76
CA PHE A 142 9.54 -4.30 30.36
C PHE A 142 10.01 -2.90 29.91
N ILE A 143 9.76 -1.87 30.72
CA ILE A 143 10.25 -0.51 30.42
C ILE A 143 11.78 -0.45 30.45
N LYS A 144 12.42 -1.12 31.41
CA LYS A 144 13.88 -1.18 31.50
C LYS A 144 14.49 -1.85 30.26
N MET A 145 13.91 -2.95 29.79
CA MET A 145 14.32 -3.61 28.55
C MET A 145 14.21 -2.68 27.33
N ILE A 146 13.15 -1.89 27.22
CA ILE A 146 13.00 -0.89 26.16
C ILE A 146 14.11 0.17 26.25
N GLN A 147 14.41 0.66 27.45
CA GLN A 147 15.41 1.71 27.68
C GLN A 147 16.85 1.22 27.41
N GLU A 148 17.16 -0.03 27.73
CA GLU A 148 18.48 -0.64 27.56
C GLU A 148 18.72 -1.20 26.14
N CYS A 149 17.66 -1.31 25.32
CA CYS A 149 17.80 -1.81 23.95
C CYS A 149 18.58 -0.81 23.07
N ASN A 150 19.54 -1.34 22.31
CA ASN A 150 20.41 -0.58 21.40
C ASN A 150 20.22 -0.98 19.92
N ASN A 151 19.33 -1.93 19.63
CA ASN A 151 19.06 -2.40 18.29
C ASN A 151 17.74 -1.77 17.77
N ILE A 152 17.83 -1.08 16.63
CA ILE A 152 16.71 -0.37 16.02
C ILE A 152 15.62 -1.36 15.58
N GLU A 153 15.98 -2.49 14.97
CA GLU A 153 15.01 -3.49 14.49
C GLU A 153 14.24 -4.13 15.65
N ASP A 154 14.93 -4.35 16.77
CA ASP A 154 14.35 -4.91 17.98
C ASP A 154 13.38 -3.96 18.66
N LEU A 155 13.74 -2.68 18.75
CA LEU A 155 12.81 -1.65 19.23
C LEU A 155 11.61 -1.49 18.31
N GLN A 156 11.78 -1.61 16.99
CA GLN A 156 10.66 -1.61 16.03
C GLN A 156 9.72 -2.80 16.28
N ARG A 157 10.28 -4.00 16.52
CA ARG A 157 9.50 -5.20 16.89
C ARG A 157 8.78 -5.03 18.23
N MET A 158 9.44 -4.48 19.25
CA MET A 158 8.81 -4.16 20.54
C MET A 158 7.67 -3.17 20.38
N ARG A 159 7.87 -2.09 19.62
CA ARG A 159 6.84 -1.11 19.31
C ARG A 159 5.65 -1.77 18.63
N TYR A 160 5.89 -2.65 17.66
CA TYR A 160 4.84 -3.38 16.98
C TYR A 160 3.99 -4.22 17.95
N TYR A 161 4.64 -4.97 18.84
CA TYR A 161 3.96 -5.75 19.86
C TYR A 161 3.10 -4.86 20.78
N ILE A 162 3.66 -3.76 21.28
CA ILE A 162 2.93 -2.82 22.16
C ILE A 162 1.70 -2.25 21.46
N VAL A 163 1.82 -1.83 20.19
CA VAL A 163 0.70 -1.29 19.40
C VAL A 163 -0.37 -2.35 19.16
N THR A 164 0.05 -3.59 18.89
CA THR A 164 -0.84 -4.74 18.71
C THR A 164 -1.65 -5.04 19.98
N GLU A 165 -1.00 -5.05 21.14
CA GLU A 165 -1.67 -5.25 22.43
C GLU A 165 -2.63 -4.11 22.77
N ILE A 166 -2.28 -2.85 22.47
CA ILE A 166 -3.20 -1.70 22.64
C ILE A 166 -4.46 -1.91 21.79
N MET A 167 -4.28 -2.34 20.54
CA MET A 167 -5.37 -2.55 19.60
C MET A 167 -6.30 -3.70 20.04
N GLN A 168 -5.73 -4.83 20.47
CA GLN A 168 -6.52 -5.94 21.01
C GLN A 168 -7.30 -5.52 22.27
N ALA A 169 -6.63 -4.85 23.21
CA ALA A 169 -7.27 -4.36 24.43
C ALA A 169 -8.37 -3.32 24.16
N THR A 170 -8.20 -2.44 23.17
CA THR A 170 -9.19 -1.43 22.77
C THR A 170 -10.39 -2.07 22.05
N THR A 171 -10.13 -3.02 21.14
CA THR A 171 -11.19 -3.76 20.42
C THR A 171 -12.05 -4.56 21.41
N MET A 172 -11.41 -5.25 22.37
CA MET A 172 -12.10 -5.96 23.44
C MET A 172 -12.92 -5.01 24.34
N SER A 173 -12.44 -3.77 24.58
CA SER A 173 -13.20 -2.75 25.32
C SER A 173 -14.47 -2.34 24.58
N ASN A 174 -14.35 -2.00 23.30
CA ASN A 174 -15.46 -1.54 22.46
C ASN A 174 -16.52 -2.64 22.28
N LEU A 175 -16.09 -3.90 22.11
CA LEU A 175 -16.97 -5.08 22.05
C LEU A 175 -17.73 -5.33 23.36
N LYS A 176 -17.13 -5.07 24.52
CA LYS A 176 -17.84 -5.18 25.81
C LYS A 176 -18.88 -4.07 25.97
N ARG A 177 -18.54 -2.84 25.55
CA ARG A 177 -19.43 -1.68 25.58
C ARG A 177 -20.65 -1.85 24.67
N SER A 178 -20.47 -2.40 23.47
CA SER A 178 -21.56 -2.65 22.51
C SER A 178 -22.53 -3.75 22.96
N LYS A 179 -22.09 -4.67 23.83
CA LYS A 179 -22.93 -5.72 24.44
C LYS A 179 -23.72 -5.24 25.67
N GLY A 180 -23.67 -3.95 26.02
CA GLY A 180 -24.34 -3.40 27.21
C GLY A 180 -23.76 -3.92 28.53
N MET A 181 -22.54 -4.48 28.50
CA MET A 181 -21.82 -4.92 29.69
C MET A 181 -20.98 -3.74 30.22
N ASP A 182 -21.10 -3.44 31.52
CA ASP A 182 -20.21 -2.48 32.17
C ASP A 182 -18.75 -2.93 31.99
N ALA A 183 -17.95 -2.11 31.30
CA ALA A 183 -16.53 -2.37 31.07
C ALA A 183 -15.72 -2.53 32.38
N ASP A 184 -16.29 -2.10 33.51
CA ASP A 184 -15.70 -2.09 34.85
C ASP A 184 -16.21 -3.22 35.78
N LYS A 185 -17.09 -4.12 35.34
CA LYS A 185 -17.52 -5.27 36.18
C LYS A 185 -16.69 -6.53 35.94
N GLU A 186 -16.13 -7.02 37.03
CA GLU A 186 -15.20 -8.17 37.15
C GLU A 186 -15.68 -9.43 36.41
N PHE A 187 -14.76 -10.06 35.68
CA PHE A 187 -14.87 -11.43 35.22
C PHE A 187 -13.81 -12.29 35.93
N ASN A 188 -14.23 -13.37 36.57
CA ASN A 188 -13.31 -14.36 37.16
C ASN A 188 -12.77 -15.28 36.06
N PRO A 189 -11.45 -15.33 35.82
CA PRO A 189 -10.88 -16.06 34.69
C PRO A 189 -10.92 -17.58 34.87
N GLN A 190 -11.27 -18.31 33.81
CA GLN A 190 -11.29 -19.78 33.76
C GLN A 190 -9.91 -20.41 33.48
N LYS A 191 -8.86 -19.60 33.23
CA LYS A 191 -7.50 -20.04 32.89
C LYS A 191 -6.44 -19.21 33.63
N THR A 192 -5.31 -19.84 33.94
CA THR A 192 -4.21 -19.32 34.77
C THR A 192 -3.12 -18.57 33.97
N SER A 193 -3.44 -18.01 32.80
CA SER A 193 -2.48 -17.25 31.99
C SER A 193 -2.30 -15.82 32.54
N LYS A 194 -1.06 -15.34 32.69
CA LYS A 194 -0.74 -14.00 33.24
C LYS A 194 -1.36 -12.84 32.43
N GLY A 195 -1.59 -13.01 31.12
CA GLY A 195 -2.31 -12.03 30.29
C GLY A 195 -3.78 -11.86 30.69
N ASP A 196 -4.45 -12.96 31.04
CA ASP A 196 -5.85 -12.95 31.51
C ASP A 196 -5.98 -12.32 32.91
N LEU A 197 -4.93 -12.42 33.74
CA LEU A 197 -4.88 -11.81 35.09
C LEU A 197 -4.67 -10.29 35.05
N LEU A 198 -4.04 -9.75 33.99
CA LEU A 198 -3.88 -8.31 33.80
C LEU A 198 -5.08 -7.67 33.07
N GLN A 199 -5.70 -8.40 32.13
CA GLN A 199 -6.95 -7.98 31.49
C GLN A 199 -8.14 -7.92 32.47
N SER A 200 -8.07 -8.65 33.59
CA SER A 200 -9.14 -8.73 34.58
C SER A 200 -9.11 -7.63 35.66
N ARG A 201 -8.06 -6.81 35.75
CA ARG A 201 -8.00 -5.67 36.69
C ARG A 201 -7.70 -4.35 35.97
N ASN A 202 -8.77 -3.61 35.67
CA ASN A 202 -8.75 -2.27 35.07
C ASN A 202 -8.08 -2.19 33.69
N LEU A 203 -8.84 -2.56 32.64
CA LEU A 203 -8.46 -2.41 31.23
C LEU A 203 -7.94 -0.99 30.90
N SER A 204 -8.51 0.04 31.53
CA SER A 204 -8.05 1.43 31.42
C SER A 204 -6.61 1.63 31.92
N ARG A 205 -6.23 1.02 33.06
CA ARG A 205 -4.87 1.10 33.60
C ARG A 205 -3.87 0.36 32.70
N TYR A 206 -4.26 -0.81 32.19
CA TYR A 206 -3.45 -1.60 31.27
C TYR A 206 -3.19 -0.87 29.95
N LEU A 207 -4.23 -0.25 29.36
CA LEU A 207 -4.11 0.59 28.18
C LEU A 207 -3.17 1.79 28.41
N ASN A 208 -3.26 2.44 29.58
CA ASN A 208 -2.37 3.55 29.94
C ASN A 208 -0.90 3.10 30.07
N GLN A 209 -0.65 1.92 30.64
CA GLN A 209 0.68 1.32 30.71
C GLN A 209 1.27 1.03 29.33
N LEU A 210 0.48 0.43 28.42
CA LEU A 210 0.93 0.17 27.07
C LEU A 210 1.19 1.47 26.28
N ARG A 211 0.32 2.48 26.42
CA ARG A 211 0.52 3.82 25.82
C ARG A 211 1.83 4.46 26.29
N PHE A 212 2.14 4.37 27.59
CA PHE A 212 3.41 4.86 28.11
C PHE A 212 4.61 4.08 27.55
N ALA A 213 4.52 2.75 27.50
CA ALA A 213 5.59 1.90 26.95
C ALA A 213 5.85 2.22 25.47
N LYS A 214 4.81 2.49 24.68
CA LYS A 214 4.91 2.95 23.29
C LYS A 214 5.74 4.23 23.21
N THR A 215 5.41 5.25 24.01
CA THR A 215 6.13 6.53 24.02
C THR A 215 7.60 6.36 24.41
N GLN A 216 7.90 5.50 25.39
CA GLN A 216 9.29 5.21 25.76
C GLN A 216 10.06 4.49 24.64
N CYS A 217 9.41 3.55 23.96
CA CYS A 217 9.99 2.83 22.84
C CYS A 217 10.29 3.76 21.66
N GLU A 218 9.35 4.63 21.30
CA GLU A 218 9.52 5.64 20.24
C GLU A 218 10.61 6.66 20.59
N LYS A 219 10.71 7.07 21.87
CA LYS A 219 11.78 7.95 22.35
C LYS A 219 13.16 7.28 22.24
N ARG A 220 13.27 5.98 22.57
CA ARG A 220 14.52 5.23 22.43
C ARG A 220 14.91 5.04 20.96
N LEU A 221 13.94 4.71 20.10
CA LEU A 221 14.13 4.61 18.65
C LEU A 221 14.71 5.90 18.09
N LYS A 222 14.12 7.04 18.42
CA LYS A 222 14.62 8.36 18.02
C LYS A 222 16.04 8.63 18.52
N ALA A 223 16.36 8.26 19.76
CA ALA A 223 17.69 8.46 20.34
C ALA A 223 18.78 7.65 19.63
N LEU A 224 18.43 6.51 19.02
CA LEU A 224 19.36 5.66 18.26
C LEU A 224 19.40 5.99 16.75
N GLY A 225 18.69 7.04 16.31
CA GLY A 225 18.60 7.39 14.90
C GLY A 225 17.63 6.52 14.08
N GLY A 226 16.73 5.80 14.75
CA GLY A 226 15.62 5.09 14.11
C GLY A 226 14.51 6.02 13.61
N PRO A 227 13.45 5.48 12.97
CA PRO A 227 12.36 6.28 12.41
C PRO A 227 11.71 7.16 13.48
N ASP A 228 11.46 8.43 13.17
CA ASP A 228 10.73 9.33 14.07
C ASP A 228 9.23 9.10 13.92
N TYR A 229 8.63 8.45 14.92
CA TYR A 229 7.19 8.18 14.97
C TYR A 229 6.38 9.34 15.59
N LEU A 230 7.05 10.31 16.24
CA LEU A 230 6.41 11.48 16.89
C LEU A 230 6.24 12.65 15.93
N SER A 231 7.11 12.75 14.92
CA SER A 231 6.96 13.69 13.82
C SER A 231 6.39 12.97 12.61
N SER A 232 5.07 12.97 12.51
CA SER A 232 4.41 12.96 11.20
C SER A 232 4.16 14.40 10.79
N PRO A 233 5.07 15.09 10.08
CA PRO A 233 4.65 16.20 9.25
C PRO A 233 4.30 15.66 7.86
N ARG A 234 3.13 16.09 7.41
CA ARG A 234 2.79 16.35 6.01
C ARG A 234 4.02 16.51 5.10
N MET A 235 3.96 15.85 3.94
CA MET A 235 4.56 16.29 2.66
C MET A 235 5.81 17.20 2.74
N GLY A 236 6.97 16.66 2.37
CA GLY A 236 8.19 17.41 2.07
C GLY A 236 9.29 16.51 1.50
N ASN A 237 9.84 16.90 0.35
CA ASN A 237 10.70 16.15 -0.56
C ASN A 237 12.04 15.61 0.00
N ASP A 238 12.54 14.62 -0.74
CA ASP A 238 13.92 14.17 -0.92
C ASP A 238 14.64 13.46 0.24
N SER A 239 14.45 12.14 0.28
CA SER A 239 15.57 11.21 0.52
C SER A 239 15.46 9.96 -0.37
N PRO A 240 16.55 9.46 -1.00
CA PRO A 240 16.46 8.41 -2.02
C PRO A 240 16.39 6.98 -1.46
N PHE A 241 16.22 6.82 -0.14
CA PHE A 241 16.26 5.52 0.53
C PHE A 241 14.99 5.32 1.37
N LYS A 242 13.87 5.03 0.70
CA LYS A 242 12.70 4.42 1.34
C LYS A 242 12.49 3.03 0.75
N GLU A 243 13.13 2.03 1.36
CA GLU A 243 12.56 0.69 1.33
C GLU A 243 11.23 0.75 2.10
N ASN A 244 10.12 0.80 1.35
CA ASN A 244 8.75 0.74 1.82
C ASN A 244 8.46 -0.60 2.52
N SER A 245 9.01 -0.79 3.71
CA SER A 245 8.55 -1.81 4.64
C SER A 245 7.35 -1.22 5.40
N TYR A 246 6.15 -1.51 4.90
CA TYR A 246 4.91 -1.27 5.64
C TYR A 246 4.99 -2.06 6.95
N MET A 247 5.29 -1.34 8.03
CA MET A 247 5.41 -1.92 9.35
C MET A 247 4.02 -2.01 10.00
N PRO A 248 3.72 -3.16 10.60
CA PRO A 248 2.37 -3.45 11.06
C PRO A 248 1.90 -2.53 12.21
N GLY A 249 0.63 -2.11 12.18
CA GLY A 249 0.03 -1.18 13.16
C GLY A 249 0.02 0.32 12.78
N GLN A 250 0.44 0.71 11.57
CA GLN A 250 0.30 2.09 11.08
C GLN A 250 -1.12 2.44 10.58
N LYS A 251 -1.86 1.46 10.03
CA LYS A 251 -3.18 1.65 9.42
C LYS A 251 -4.09 0.46 9.76
N VAL A 252 -5.21 0.71 10.44
CA VAL A 252 -6.18 -0.34 10.83
C VAL A 252 -7.52 -0.01 10.18
N LEU A 253 -7.93 -0.83 9.22
CA LEU A 253 -9.25 -0.72 8.60
C LEU A 253 -10.27 -1.41 9.51
N SER A 254 -11.41 -0.77 9.76
CA SER A 254 -12.51 -1.37 10.50
C SER A 254 -13.04 -2.63 9.78
N MET A 255 -13.68 -3.52 10.54
CA MET A 255 -14.30 -4.72 9.98
C MET A 255 -15.34 -4.37 8.91
N SER A 256 -16.08 -3.28 9.08
CA SER A 256 -17.05 -2.80 8.10
C SER A 256 -16.38 -2.43 6.77
N VAL A 257 -15.26 -1.68 6.80
CA VAL A 257 -14.49 -1.30 5.60
C VAL A 257 -13.95 -2.54 4.89
N ILE A 258 -13.41 -3.50 5.64
CA ILE A 258 -12.92 -4.78 5.08
C ILE A 258 -14.04 -5.54 4.39
N MET A 259 -15.23 -5.56 5.00
CA MET A 259 -16.39 -6.30 4.51
C MET A 259 -17.13 -5.59 3.37
N GLN A 260 -16.99 -4.28 3.20
CA GLN A 260 -17.57 -3.54 2.07
C GLN A 260 -16.66 -3.61 0.83
N SER A 261 -15.35 -3.59 1.01
CA SER A 261 -14.37 -3.68 -0.07
C SER A 261 -14.18 -5.11 -0.57
N SER A 262 -14.53 -5.39 -1.83
CA SER A 262 -14.29 -6.70 -2.47
C SER A 262 -12.79 -7.05 -2.52
N PHE A 263 -11.93 -6.03 -2.61
CA PHE A 263 -10.48 -6.19 -2.55
C PHE A 263 -10.01 -6.68 -1.17
N CYS A 264 -10.51 -6.06 -0.09
CA CYS A 264 -10.17 -6.44 1.27
C CYS A 264 -10.76 -7.81 1.62
N ARG A 265 -12.02 -8.08 1.23
CA ARG A 265 -12.65 -9.41 1.39
C ARG A 265 -11.83 -10.52 0.73
N ARG A 266 -11.23 -10.28 -0.43
CA ARG A 266 -10.36 -11.29 -1.08
C ARG A 266 -9.12 -11.63 -0.25
N HIS A 267 -8.53 -10.66 0.43
CA HIS A 267 -7.40 -10.89 1.32
C HIS A 267 -7.84 -11.56 2.63
N PHE A 268 -8.98 -11.15 3.17
CA PHE A 268 -9.58 -11.80 4.33
C PHE A 268 -9.97 -13.26 4.04
N SER A 269 -10.49 -13.55 2.85
CA SER A 269 -10.77 -14.91 2.38
C SER A 269 -9.53 -15.79 2.33
N LYS A 270 -8.39 -15.27 1.81
CA LYS A 270 -7.11 -15.99 1.82
C LYS A 270 -6.62 -16.30 3.24
N PHE A 271 -6.88 -15.40 4.20
CA PHE A 271 -6.58 -15.64 5.61
C PHE A 271 -7.45 -16.77 6.17
N LEU A 272 -8.77 -16.73 5.92
CA LEU A 272 -9.73 -17.73 6.39
C LEU A 272 -9.58 -19.11 5.74
N GLN A 273 -8.96 -19.21 4.56
CA GLN A 273 -8.61 -20.48 3.91
C GLN A 273 -7.62 -21.31 4.73
N LYS A 274 -6.69 -20.67 5.45
CA LYS A 274 -5.72 -21.37 6.31
C LYS A 274 -6.37 -22.05 7.52
N GLU A 275 -7.53 -21.55 7.93
CA GLU A 275 -8.26 -22.01 9.13
C GLU A 275 -9.45 -22.93 8.80
N GLU A 276 -9.65 -23.31 7.53
CA GLU A 276 -10.81 -24.07 7.03
C GLU A 276 -12.18 -23.38 7.23
N VAL A 277 -12.21 -22.07 7.50
CA VAL A 277 -13.44 -21.30 7.84
C VAL A 277 -13.93 -20.39 6.69
N HIS A 278 -13.30 -20.47 5.52
CA HIS A 278 -13.64 -19.66 4.33
C HIS A 278 -15.13 -19.69 3.93
N SER A 279 -15.83 -20.78 4.22
CA SER A 279 -17.26 -20.96 3.99
C SER A 279 -18.16 -19.96 4.74
N LEU A 280 -17.72 -19.40 5.89
CA LEU A 280 -18.46 -18.34 6.59
C LEU A 280 -18.51 -17.05 5.75
N LEU A 281 -17.36 -16.64 5.20
CA LEU A 281 -17.29 -15.46 4.35
C LEU A 281 -18.02 -15.70 3.02
N GLY A 282 -17.91 -16.90 2.45
CA GLY A 282 -18.65 -17.29 1.24
C GLY A 282 -20.18 -17.26 1.42
N PHE A 283 -20.68 -17.70 2.58
CA PHE A 283 -22.11 -17.56 2.91
C PHE A 283 -22.51 -16.08 2.99
N TRP A 284 -21.71 -15.26 3.65
CA TRP A 284 -21.97 -13.82 3.78
C TRP A 284 -22.03 -13.13 2.40
N GLU A 285 -21.09 -13.44 1.51
CA GLU A 285 -21.05 -12.90 0.14
C GLU A 285 -22.24 -13.35 -0.69
N ALA A 286 -22.64 -14.63 -0.61
CA ALA A 286 -23.79 -15.15 -1.37
C ALA A 286 -25.13 -14.50 -0.96
N VAL A 287 -25.30 -14.20 0.33
CA VAL A 287 -26.48 -13.44 0.81
C VAL A 287 -26.40 -11.98 0.35
N GLU A 288 -25.22 -11.38 0.30
CA GLU A 288 -25.03 -10.01 -0.20
C GLU A 288 -25.33 -9.93 -1.70
N ASP A 289 -24.92 -10.92 -2.49
CA ASP A 289 -25.28 -11.05 -3.91
C ASP A 289 -26.79 -11.20 -4.09
N MET A 290 -27.45 -11.97 -3.20
CA MET A 290 -28.91 -12.11 -3.22
C MET A 290 -29.63 -10.78 -2.98
N LYS A 291 -29.12 -9.91 -2.09
CA LYS A 291 -29.72 -8.56 -1.88
C LYS A 291 -29.68 -7.68 -3.11
N HIS A 292 -28.61 -7.79 -3.90
CA HIS A 292 -28.39 -6.96 -5.08
C HIS A 292 -29.00 -7.55 -6.37
N ALA A 293 -29.46 -8.81 -6.32
CA ALA A 293 -30.12 -9.47 -7.43
C ALA A 293 -31.61 -9.10 -7.57
N ASP A 294 -32.15 -9.27 -8.76
CA ASP A 294 -33.60 -9.12 -9.02
C ASP A 294 -34.43 -10.06 -8.15
N LYS A 295 -35.58 -9.59 -7.68
CA LYS A 295 -36.48 -10.35 -6.78
C LYS A 295 -36.90 -11.70 -7.35
N ASP A 296 -37.03 -11.81 -8.66
CA ASP A 296 -37.39 -13.05 -9.36
C ASP A 296 -36.33 -14.15 -9.20
N MET A 297 -35.08 -13.76 -8.90
CA MET A 297 -33.95 -14.68 -8.71
C MET A 297 -33.74 -15.08 -7.25
N TRP A 298 -34.40 -14.43 -6.29
CA TRP A 298 -34.17 -14.65 -4.86
C TRP A 298 -34.46 -16.09 -4.42
N HIS A 299 -35.51 -16.73 -4.93
CA HIS A 299 -35.80 -18.12 -4.61
C HIS A 299 -34.74 -19.09 -5.15
N LYS A 300 -34.20 -18.80 -6.33
CA LYS A 300 -33.11 -19.61 -6.92
C LYS A 300 -31.83 -19.45 -6.10
N LEU A 301 -31.42 -18.20 -5.83
CA LEU A 301 -30.22 -17.89 -5.05
C LEU A 301 -30.33 -18.41 -3.61
N GLY A 302 -31.50 -18.27 -2.99
CA GLY A 302 -31.78 -18.84 -1.67
C GLY A 302 -31.62 -20.37 -1.64
N ASN A 303 -32.05 -21.07 -2.70
CA ASN A 303 -31.85 -22.51 -2.84
C ASN A 303 -30.36 -22.87 -2.95
N ASP A 304 -29.63 -22.15 -3.79
CA ASP A 304 -28.19 -22.34 -3.97
C ASP A 304 -27.42 -22.12 -2.66
N ILE A 305 -27.74 -21.06 -1.91
CA ILE A 305 -27.15 -20.76 -0.58
C ILE A 305 -27.43 -21.91 0.40
N VAL A 306 -28.68 -22.37 0.46
CA VAL A 306 -29.11 -23.44 1.36
C VAL A 306 -28.43 -24.77 1.03
N GLN A 307 -28.26 -25.11 -0.25
CA GLN A 307 -27.57 -26.33 -0.65
C GLN A 307 -26.06 -26.26 -0.38
N MET A 308 -25.42 -25.14 -0.71
CA MET A 308 -23.97 -25.00 -0.61
C MET A 308 -23.48 -24.85 0.82
N TYR A 309 -24.23 -24.17 1.69
CA TYR A 309 -23.75 -23.75 3.01
C TYR A 309 -24.54 -24.32 4.19
N ILE A 310 -25.82 -24.65 4.04
CA ILE A 310 -26.64 -25.14 5.17
C ILE A 310 -26.74 -26.67 5.16
N HIS A 311 -27.00 -27.28 4.01
CA HIS A 311 -27.08 -28.75 3.89
C HIS A 311 -25.70 -29.41 3.81
N ASN A 312 -24.68 -28.69 3.37
CA ASN A 312 -23.32 -29.18 3.34
C ASN A 312 -22.69 -29.16 4.72
N GLN A 313 -22.50 -30.33 5.34
CA GLN A 313 -21.93 -30.46 6.69
C GLN A 313 -20.49 -29.96 6.80
N SER A 314 -19.78 -29.83 5.67
CA SER A 314 -18.40 -29.32 5.60
C SER A 314 -18.30 -27.80 5.56
N SER A 315 -19.42 -27.06 5.50
CA SER A 315 -19.41 -25.59 5.42
C SER A 315 -19.03 -24.92 6.75
N GLY A 316 -19.17 -25.59 7.90
CA GLY A 316 -18.92 -24.98 9.21
C GLY A 316 -19.87 -23.84 9.60
N VAL A 317 -20.85 -23.48 8.75
CA VAL A 317 -21.84 -22.42 8.98
C VAL A 317 -22.85 -22.92 10.03
N ARG A 318 -22.84 -22.31 11.21
CA ARG A 318 -23.78 -22.65 12.30
C ARG A 318 -24.63 -21.44 12.65
N LEU A 319 -25.90 -21.51 12.26
CA LEU A 319 -26.91 -20.47 12.51
C LEU A 319 -27.79 -20.86 13.70
N ASN A 320 -28.43 -19.88 14.33
CA ASN A 320 -29.39 -20.16 15.38
C ASN A 320 -30.65 -20.88 14.83
N LYS A 321 -31.38 -21.56 15.73
CA LYS A 321 -32.56 -22.37 15.34
C LYS A 321 -33.72 -21.54 14.76
N ASN A 322 -33.89 -20.30 15.20
CA ASN A 322 -34.97 -19.43 14.74
C ASN A 322 -34.72 -18.94 13.31
N THR A 323 -33.47 -18.58 13.03
CA THR A 323 -32.98 -18.16 11.72
C THR A 323 -33.06 -19.30 10.71
N LEU A 324 -32.67 -20.52 11.08
CA LEU A 324 -32.85 -21.72 10.23
C LEU A 324 -34.32 -21.97 9.89
N LYS A 325 -35.21 -21.88 10.88
CA LYS A 325 -36.66 -22.03 10.65
C LYS A 325 -37.20 -20.95 9.71
N GLY A 326 -36.73 -19.71 9.85
CA GLY A 326 -37.10 -18.62 8.93
C GLY A 326 -36.61 -18.86 7.50
N ILE A 327 -35.43 -19.43 7.33
CA ILE A 327 -34.89 -19.82 6.01
C ILE A 327 -35.73 -20.94 5.41
N GLU A 328 -36.10 -21.96 6.17
CA GLU A 328 -37.01 -23.03 5.73
C GLU A 328 -38.39 -22.48 5.32
N GLU A 329 -38.94 -21.52 6.07
CA GLU A 329 -40.20 -20.85 5.75
C GLU A 329 -40.13 -20.04 4.45
N PHE A 330 -38.98 -19.41 4.14
CA PHE A 330 -38.73 -18.76 2.84
C PHE A 330 -38.69 -19.77 1.69
N MET A 331 -38.05 -20.93 1.90
CA MET A 331 -37.98 -22.00 0.89
C MET A 331 -39.36 -22.57 0.56
N MET A 332 -40.28 -22.55 1.51
CA MET A 332 -41.68 -22.95 1.34
C MET A 332 -42.57 -21.81 0.78
N ALA A 333 -41.99 -20.67 0.41
CA ALA A 333 -42.68 -19.45 -0.04
C ALA A 333 -43.68 -18.87 0.98
N ASN A 334 -43.50 -19.16 2.27
CA ASN A 334 -44.37 -18.69 3.34
C ASN A 334 -43.95 -17.32 3.92
N LYS A 335 -42.67 -16.93 3.74
CA LYS A 335 -42.09 -15.66 4.22
C LYS A 335 -41.06 -15.10 3.24
N GLY A 336 -40.73 -13.82 3.41
CA GLY A 336 -39.67 -13.12 2.67
C GLY A 336 -38.26 -13.51 3.10
N PRO A 337 -37.20 -12.94 2.47
CA PRO A 337 -35.81 -13.35 2.65
C PRO A 337 -35.18 -12.86 3.97
N ASP A 338 -35.95 -12.24 4.88
CA ASP A 338 -35.45 -11.59 6.09
C ASP A 338 -34.58 -12.52 6.96
N ALA A 339 -34.90 -13.81 6.97
CA ALA A 339 -34.12 -14.82 7.69
C ALA A 339 -32.70 -14.99 7.13
N PHE A 340 -32.47 -14.80 5.83
CA PHE A 340 -31.11 -14.79 5.26
C PHE A 340 -30.32 -13.55 5.70
N PHE A 341 -30.96 -12.39 5.81
CA PHE A 341 -30.29 -11.17 6.26
C PHE A 341 -29.93 -11.26 7.75
N GLN A 342 -30.81 -11.85 8.55
CA GLN A 342 -30.52 -12.16 9.95
C GLN A 342 -29.35 -13.16 10.07
N ALA A 343 -29.35 -14.20 9.23
CA ALA A 343 -28.24 -15.16 9.18
C ALA A 343 -26.91 -14.48 8.81
N GLN A 344 -26.94 -13.56 7.84
CA GLN A 344 -25.75 -12.83 7.42
C GLN A 344 -25.20 -11.94 8.54
N GLU A 345 -26.05 -11.29 9.33
CA GLU A 345 -25.63 -10.50 10.49
C GLU A 345 -25.02 -11.37 11.60
N GLU A 346 -25.59 -12.56 11.85
CA GLU A 346 -25.00 -13.54 12.78
C GLU A 346 -23.59 -13.95 12.35
N ILE A 347 -23.40 -14.20 11.06
CA ILE A 347 -22.11 -14.61 10.49
C ILE A 347 -21.11 -13.46 10.50
N TYR A 348 -21.54 -12.23 10.21
CA TYR A 348 -20.71 -11.03 10.34
C TYR A 348 -20.14 -10.90 11.76
N LYS A 349 -20.99 -11.06 12.79
CA LYS A 349 -20.56 -11.02 14.20
C LYS A 349 -19.56 -12.12 14.53
N VAL A 350 -19.76 -13.33 14.02
CA VAL A 350 -18.79 -14.44 14.22
C VAL A 350 -17.44 -14.13 13.56
N LEU A 351 -17.44 -13.58 12.34
CA LEU A 351 -16.22 -13.18 11.63
C LEU A 351 -15.47 -12.07 12.37
N GLU A 352 -16.19 -11.07 12.87
CA GLU A 352 -15.64 -9.94 13.63
C GLU A 352 -15.09 -10.38 15.00
N GLU A 353 -15.84 -11.17 15.76
CA GLU A 353 -15.45 -11.54 17.12
C GLU A 353 -14.30 -12.56 17.16
N ARG A 354 -14.23 -13.48 16.19
CA ARG A 354 -13.28 -14.61 16.24
C ARG A 354 -12.07 -14.47 15.34
N TYR A 355 -12.19 -13.76 14.22
CA TYR A 355 -11.18 -13.81 13.16
C TYR A 355 -10.57 -12.45 12.80
N TYR A 356 -11.31 -11.36 12.98
CA TYR A 356 -10.83 -10.01 12.63
C TYR A 356 -9.54 -9.63 13.40
N ALA A 357 -9.50 -9.84 14.72
CA ALA A 357 -8.32 -9.53 15.53
C ALA A 357 -7.06 -10.32 15.12
N SER A 358 -7.25 -11.57 14.68
CA SER A 358 -6.16 -12.41 14.16
C SER A 358 -5.76 -12.02 12.73
N PHE A 359 -6.71 -11.52 11.93
CA PHE A 359 -6.46 -11.06 10.57
C PHE A 359 -5.61 -9.80 10.55
N ILE A 360 -5.95 -8.78 11.33
CA ILE A 360 -5.22 -7.49 11.34
C ILE A 360 -3.75 -7.59 11.77
N VAL A 361 -3.39 -8.67 12.47
CA VAL A 361 -2.00 -8.97 12.89
C VAL A 361 -1.26 -9.90 11.94
N SER A 362 -1.96 -10.47 10.94
CA SER A 362 -1.41 -11.44 10.01
C SER A 362 -0.54 -10.81 8.92
N ASP A 363 0.40 -11.59 8.38
CA ASP A 363 1.18 -11.28 7.18
C ASP A 363 0.28 -10.96 5.97
N VAL A 364 -0.87 -11.61 5.89
CA VAL A 364 -1.86 -11.40 4.83
C VAL A 364 -2.44 -9.98 4.86
N TYR A 365 -2.69 -9.43 6.05
CA TYR A 365 -3.21 -8.07 6.22
C TYR A 365 -2.16 -7.00 5.89
N HIS A 366 -0.90 -7.21 6.26
CA HIS A 366 0.18 -6.27 5.90
C HIS A 366 0.46 -6.27 4.41
N LYS A 367 0.39 -7.45 3.78
CA LYS A 367 0.43 -7.56 2.32
C LYS A 367 -0.75 -6.84 1.68
N MET A 368 -1.96 -6.98 2.24
CA MET A 368 -3.14 -6.25 1.77
C MET A 368 -2.89 -4.74 1.80
N LEU A 369 -2.43 -4.17 2.92
CA LEU A 369 -2.13 -2.73 3.02
C LEU A 369 -1.06 -2.27 2.02
N SER A 370 -0.01 -3.07 1.82
CA SER A 370 1.00 -2.77 0.79
C SER A 370 0.40 -2.77 -0.61
N ASP A 371 -0.53 -3.68 -0.89
CA ASP A 371 -1.19 -3.78 -2.20
C ASP A 371 -2.27 -2.69 -2.39
N VAL A 372 -2.92 -2.22 -1.31
CA VAL A 372 -3.79 -1.02 -1.28
C VAL A 372 -3.01 0.21 -1.73
N ASP A 373 -1.84 0.45 -1.12
CA ASP A 373 -1.02 1.62 -1.42
C ASP A 373 -0.39 1.55 -2.83
N LYS A 374 -0.08 0.34 -3.35
CA LYS A 374 0.36 0.15 -4.75
C LYS A 374 -0.74 0.43 -5.76
N GLN A 375 -1.99 0.15 -5.39
CA GLN A 375 -3.15 0.37 -6.24
C GLN A 375 -3.69 1.80 -6.10
N GLY A 376 -3.21 2.56 -5.12
CA GLY A 376 -3.67 3.93 -4.88
C GLY A 376 -5.09 4.01 -4.33
N ILE A 377 -5.57 2.93 -3.69
CA ILE A 377 -6.92 2.88 -3.14
C ILE A 377 -6.92 3.60 -1.79
N ASP A 378 -7.65 4.71 -1.70
CA ASP A 378 -7.79 5.45 -0.45
C ASP A 378 -9.05 5.03 0.30
N PHE A 379 -8.90 4.21 1.34
CA PHE A 379 -9.99 3.78 2.23
C PHE A 379 -10.20 4.72 3.42
N MET A 380 -9.46 5.83 3.52
CA MET A 380 -9.19 6.51 4.80
C MET A 380 -9.51 8.01 4.83
N GLN A 381 -10.10 8.60 3.78
CA GLN A 381 -10.59 9.99 3.86
C GLN A 381 -11.68 10.12 4.95
N GLU A 382 -12.53 9.09 5.14
CA GLU A 382 -13.64 9.10 6.13
C GLU A 382 -13.20 8.95 7.60
N LEU A 383 -12.06 8.32 7.90
CA LEU A 383 -11.64 8.05 9.31
C LEU A 383 -10.89 9.21 9.96
N LEU A 384 -10.45 10.20 9.17
CA LEU A 384 -9.81 11.41 9.68
C LEU A 384 -10.85 12.46 10.09
N ASP A 385 -11.97 12.52 9.36
CA ASP A 385 -13.05 13.46 9.65
C ASP A 385 -13.74 13.14 10.99
N GLU A 386 -13.93 11.85 11.34
CA GLU A 386 -14.52 11.45 12.64
C GLU A 386 -13.60 11.69 13.86
N ALA A 387 -12.28 11.72 13.67
CA ALA A 387 -11.31 11.91 14.77
C ALA A 387 -11.02 13.39 15.08
N GLU A 388 -11.31 14.29 14.14
CA GLU A 388 -11.16 15.74 14.32
C GLU A 388 -12.37 16.39 15.02
N GLU A 389 -13.56 15.75 15.01
CA GLU A 389 -14.78 16.29 15.63
C GLU A 389 -14.83 16.20 17.17
N GLU A 390 -14.00 15.39 17.85
CA GLU A 390 -14.07 15.24 19.32
C GLU A 390 -13.33 16.33 20.13
N VAL A 391 -12.77 17.35 19.49
CA VAL A 391 -12.09 18.45 20.20
C VAL A 391 -12.59 19.82 19.75
N GLU A 392 -13.85 20.15 20.00
CA GLU A 392 -14.28 21.55 20.08
C GLU A 392 -15.37 21.76 21.14
N ILE A 393 -15.10 22.74 22.01
CA ILE A 393 -15.97 23.21 23.10
C ILE A 393 -17.14 23.98 22.47
N PRO A 394 -18.39 23.77 22.92
CA PRO A 394 -19.58 24.25 22.22
C PRO A 394 -19.73 25.77 22.26
N HIS A 395 -19.93 26.38 21.08
CA HIS A 395 -20.65 27.64 20.95
C HIS A 395 -21.73 27.52 19.87
N GLU A 396 -22.86 28.14 20.18
CA GLU A 396 -24.18 28.02 19.57
C GLU A 396 -24.27 28.56 18.14
N ASP A 397 -25.25 28.01 17.42
CA ASP A 397 -25.93 28.49 16.21
C ASP A 397 -25.13 28.59 14.89
N GLU A 398 -25.41 27.69 13.94
CA GLU A 398 -25.99 28.01 12.62
C GLU A 398 -26.21 26.75 11.75
N GLU A 399 -27.06 26.92 10.74
CA GLU A 399 -27.90 25.91 10.08
C GLU A 399 -27.16 24.91 9.16
N VAL A 400 -27.68 23.68 9.13
CA VAL A 400 -27.24 22.56 8.29
C VAL A 400 -27.71 22.73 6.84
N GLU A 401 -26.79 22.95 5.90
CA GLU A 401 -27.06 22.79 4.45
C GLU A 401 -26.35 21.53 3.91
N LYS A 402 -27.15 20.55 3.48
CA LYS A 402 -26.70 19.27 2.90
C LYS A 402 -25.94 19.48 1.58
N LEU A 403 -24.70 19.02 1.51
CA LEU A 403 -23.97 18.80 0.26
C LEU A 403 -23.71 17.30 0.06
N SER A 404 -24.09 16.83 -1.13
CA SER A 404 -23.95 15.45 -1.59
C SER A 404 -22.49 15.11 -1.89
N GLU A 405 -21.92 14.12 -1.18
CA GLU A 405 -20.62 13.55 -1.47
C GLU A 405 -20.70 12.60 -2.67
N THR A 406 -19.98 12.97 -3.74
CA THR A 406 -19.54 12.02 -4.76
C THR A 406 -18.08 11.68 -4.43
N SER A 407 -17.83 10.44 -4.05
CA SER A 407 -16.48 9.90 -3.79
C SER A 407 -15.58 10.03 -5.03
N ASP A 408 -14.46 10.73 -4.89
CA ASP A 408 -13.49 10.96 -5.97
C ASP A 408 -12.66 9.69 -6.23
N ILE A 409 -13.15 8.82 -7.14
CA ILE A 409 -12.45 7.62 -7.61
C ILE A 409 -11.28 8.02 -8.53
N SER A 410 -10.09 7.45 -8.30
CA SER A 410 -8.89 7.63 -9.13
C SER A 410 -9.12 7.25 -10.60
N VAL A 411 -8.62 8.06 -11.54
CA VAL A 411 -8.76 7.83 -13.00
C VAL A 411 -8.16 6.48 -13.44
N PHE A 412 -7.14 6.00 -12.74
CA PHE A 412 -6.52 4.70 -12.99
C PHE A 412 -7.45 3.54 -12.58
N ASP A 413 -8.14 3.67 -11.45
CA ASP A 413 -9.10 2.69 -10.95
C ASP A 413 -10.34 2.61 -11.83
N HIS A 414 -10.81 3.76 -12.34
CA HIS A 414 -11.87 3.82 -13.36
C HIS A 414 -11.48 3.04 -14.63
N SER A 415 -10.23 3.17 -15.10
CA SER A 415 -9.78 2.48 -16.32
C SER A 415 -9.68 0.96 -16.13
N SER A 416 -9.16 0.50 -14.98
CA SER A 416 -9.05 -0.95 -14.70
C SER A 416 -10.42 -1.59 -14.47
N TYR A 417 -11.31 -0.92 -13.75
CA TYR A 417 -12.69 -1.35 -13.51
C TYR A 417 -13.49 -1.41 -14.81
N ALA A 418 -13.41 -0.36 -15.63
CA ALA A 418 -14.09 -0.32 -16.92
C ALA A 418 -13.61 -1.45 -17.85
N ARG A 419 -12.30 -1.74 -17.90
CA ARG A 419 -11.75 -2.87 -18.68
C ARG A 419 -12.21 -4.23 -18.14
N SER A 420 -12.28 -4.41 -16.82
CA SER A 420 -12.82 -5.63 -16.20
C SER A 420 -14.30 -5.83 -16.51
N GLN A 421 -15.11 -4.78 -16.36
CA GLN A 421 -16.53 -4.79 -16.72
C GLN A 421 -16.74 -5.05 -18.21
N LEU A 422 -15.92 -4.47 -19.09
CA LEU A 422 -15.96 -4.74 -20.53
C LEU A 422 -15.72 -6.23 -20.83
N LYS A 423 -14.79 -6.87 -20.12
CA LYS A 423 -14.54 -8.31 -20.25
C LYS A 423 -15.75 -9.13 -19.82
N VAL A 424 -16.35 -8.82 -18.68
CA VAL A 424 -17.56 -9.49 -18.16
C VAL A 424 -18.74 -9.32 -19.13
N LEU A 425 -18.98 -8.11 -19.63
CA LEU A 425 -20.00 -7.82 -20.66
C LEU A 425 -19.75 -8.63 -21.94
N THR A 426 -18.50 -8.71 -22.40
CA THR A 426 -18.12 -9.47 -23.60
C THR A 426 -18.39 -10.97 -23.43
N GLU A 427 -18.03 -11.55 -22.29
CA GLU A 427 -18.30 -12.95 -21.96
C GLU A 427 -19.80 -13.23 -21.85
N LYS A 428 -20.56 -12.34 -21.19
CA LYS A 428 -22.03 -12.42 -21.06
C LYS A 428 -22.74 -12.36 -22.42
N ILE A 429 -22.32 -11.45 -23.29
CA ILE A 429 -22.83 -11.33 -24.68
C ILE A 429 -22.51 -12.61 -25.47
N SER A 430 -21.28 -13.15 -25.34
CA SER A 430 -20.87 -14.39 -26.02
C SER A 430 -21.74 -15.57 -25.59
N TYR A 431 -21.93 -15.75 -24.27
CA TYR A 431 -22.78 -16.80 -23.72
C TYR A 431 -24.23 -16.68 -24.20
N LYS A 432 -24.80 -15.48 -24.15
CA LYS A 432 -26.17 -15.23 -24.63
C LYS A 432 -26.30 -15.43 -26.14
N LYS A 433 -25.30 -15.07 -26.95
CA LYS A 433 -25.28 -15.36 -28.39
C LYS A 433 -25.25 -16.87 -28.67
N GLN A 434 -24.47 -17.64 -27.91
CA GLN A 434 -24.45 -19.10 -28.02
C GLN A 434 -25.78 -19.73 -27.59
N ALA A 435 -26.39 -19.24 -26.51
CA ALA A 435 -27.71 -19.67 -26.05
C ALA A 435 -28.79 -19.34 -27.09
N LEU A 436 -28.78 -18.13 -27.67
CA LEU A 436 -29.69 -17.72 -28.74
C LEU A 436 -29.55 -18.62 -29.97
N HIS A 437 -28.33 -18.98 -30.35
CA HIS A 437 -28.07 -19.92 -31.44
C HIS A 437 -28.63 -21.33 -31.16
N ALA A 438 -28.48 -21.83 -29.93
CA ALA A 438 -29.07 -23.10 -29.51
C ALA A 438 -30.61 -23.06 -29.49
N LEU A 439 -31.21 -21.94 -29.08
CA LEU A 439 -32.66 -21.74 -29.07
C LEU A 439 -33.24 -21.64 -30.49
N ARG A 440 -32.54 -20.96 -31.42
CA ARG A 440 -32.92 -20.89 -32.84
C ARG A 440 -32.89 -22.26 -33.54
N ASN A 441 -31.99 -23.15 -33.14
CA ASN A 441 -31.89 -24.50 -33.68
C ASN A 441 -32.90 -25.48 -33.07
N ASN A 442 -33.68 -25.07 -32.06
CA ASN A 442 -34.70 -25.89 -31.44
C ASN A 442 -36.11 -25.56 -32.00
N PRO A 443 -36.73 -26.44 -32.80
CA PRO A 443 -38.01 -26.17 -33.46
C PRO A 443 -39.22 -26.05 -32.51
N LYS A 444 -39.05 -26.38 -31.22
CA LYS A 444 -40.09 -26.23 -30.19
C LYS A 444 -40.00 -24.92 -29.40
N CYS A 445 -39.01 -24.07 -29.66
CA CYS A 445 -38.81 -22.83 -28.91
C CYS A 445 -39.74 -21.71 -29.41
N ASP A 446 -40.38 -20.99 -28.49
CA ASP A 446 -41.29 -19.89 -28.82
C ASP A 446 -40.53 -18.69 -29.40
N LYS A 447 -41.00 -18.18 -30.55
CA LYS A 447 -40.43 -17.00 -31.23
C LYS A 447 -40.40 -15.76 -30.32
N LYS A 448 -41.31 -15.63 -29.35
CA LYS A 448 -41.30 -14.54 -28.37
C LYS A 448 -40.11 -14.61 -27.42
N VAL A 449 -39.66 -15.82 -27.07
CA VAL A 449 -38.49 -16.04 -26.20
C VAL A 449 -37.20 -15.70 -26.94
N ILE A 450 -37.13 -16.08 -28.23
CA ILE A 450 -36.01 -15.71 -29.12
C ILE A 450 -35.91 -14.19 -29.27
N SER A 451 -37.03 -13.50 -29.52
CA SER A 451 -37.06 -12.03 -29.67
C SER A 451 -36.70 -11.29 -28.39
N LYS A 452 -37.10 -11.77 -27.21
CA LYS A 452 -36.68 -11.18 -25.93
C LYS A 452 -35.17 -11.31 -25.72
N MET A 453 -34.60 -12.46 -26.05
CA MET A 453 -33.16 -12.70 -25.92
C MET A 453 -32.34 -11.91 -26.95
N GLU A 454 -32.88 -11.65 -28.14
CA GLU A 454 -32.28 -10.75 -29.14
C GLU A 454 -32.23 -9.31 -28.63
N ASN A 455 -33.32 -8.77 -28.10
CA ASN A 455 -33.36 -7.41 -27.55
C ASN A 455 -32.40 -7.25 -26.37
N GLU A 456 -32.33 -8.24 -25.47
CA GLU A 456 -31.39 -8.20 -24.33
C GLU A 456 -29.92 -8.24 -24.80
N ILE A 457 -29.61 -8.96 -25.89
CA ILE A 457 -28.27 -8.93 -26.48
C ILE A 457 -27.96 -7.56 -27.08
N ASP A 458 -28.91 -6.92 -27.75
CA ASP A 458 -28.73 -5.59 -28.33
C ASP A 458 -28.50 -4.52 -27.25
N ASP A 459 -29.23 -4.58 -26.13
CA ASP A 459 -29.03 -3.68 -24.99
C ASP A 459 -27.62 -3.86 -24.39
N LEU A 460 -27.18 -5.10 -24.19
CA LEU A 460 -25.83 -5.39 -23.69
C LEU A 460 -24.73 -4.94 -24.66
N VAL A 461 -24.97 -5.05 -25.98
CA VAL A 461 -24.04 -4.56 -27.01
C VAL A 461 -23.96 -3.03 -26.99
N GLN A 462 -25.07 -2.32 -26.78
CA GLN A 462 -25.04 -0.86 -26.60
C GLN A 462 -24.24 -0.46 -25.37
N GLU A 463 -24.46 -1.12 -24.23
CA GLU A 463 -23.71 -0.90 -22.99
C GLU A 463 -22.20 -1.16 -23.18
N GLN A 464 -21.84 -2.28 -23.84
CA GLN A 464 -20.46 -2.61 -24.19
C GLN A 464 -19.81 -1.52 -25.05
N ASN A 465 -20.53 -0.98 -26.03
CA ASN A 465 -20.02 0.08 -26.91
C ASN A 465 -19.82 1.40 -26.14
N MET A 466 -20.74 1.77 -25.23
CA MET A 466 -20.57 2.96 -24.39
C MET A 466 -19.34 2.84 -23.49
N LEU A 467 -19.16 1.67 -22.86
CA LEU A 467 -18.02 1.41 -21.98
C LEU A 467 -16.69 1.39 -22.76
N LYS A 468 -16.68 0.80 -23.95
CA LYS A 468 -15.51 0.81 -24.85
C LYS A 468 -15.12 2.24 -25.25
N ASN A 469 -16.10 3.06 -25.63
CA ASN A 469 -15.87 4.47 -25.97
C ASN A 469 -15.35 5.26 -24.75
N HIS A 470 -15.81 4.95 -23.54
CA HIS A 470 -15.30 5.57 -22.33
C HIS A 470 -13.82 5.21 -22.06
N ILE A 471 -13.47 3.93 -22.20
CA ILE A 471 -12.09 3.45 -22.06
C ILE A 471 -11.18 4.13 -23.09
N GLU A 472 -11.59 4.15 -24.36
CA GLU A 472 -10.83 4.77 -25.45
C GLU A 472 -10.60 6.27 -25.20
N LYS A 473 -11.62 7.01 -24.75
CA LYS A 473 -11.48 8.42 -24.35
C LYS A 473 -10.49 8.62 -23.21
N THR A 474 -10.55 7.77 -22.18
CA THR A 474 -9.66 7.85 -21.02
C THR A 474 -8.23 7.48 -21.38
N GLU A 475 -8.03 6.50 -22.27
CA GLU A 475 -6.70 6.14 -22.78
C GLU A 475 -6.08 7.26 -23.60
N LEU A 476 -6.84 7.86 -24.52
CA LEU A 476 -6.40 9.04 -25.27
C LEU A 476 -6.09 10.21 -24.34
N TRP A 477 -6.90 10.43 -23.31
CA TRP A 477 -6.63 11.48 -22.31
C TRP A 477 -5.26 11.29 -21.65
N ILE A 478 -4.96 10.07 -21.21
CA ILE A 478 -3.71 9.72 -20.54
C ILE A 478 -2.52 9.76 -21.51
N GLU A 479 -2.67 9.21 -22.72
CA GLU A 479 -1.60 9.11 -23.72
C GLU A 479 -1.09 10.49 -24.14
N TYR A 480 -2.00 11.46 -24.27
CA TYR A 480 -1.68 12.82 -24.69
C TYR A 480 -1.73 13.83 -23.53
N LEU A 481 -1.48 13.37 -22.30
CA LEU A 481 -1.46 14.23 -21.12
C LEU A 481 -0.44 15.38 -21.31
N GLY A 482 -0.88 16.61 -21.07
CA GLY A 482 -0.07 17.82 -21.30
C GLY A 482 -0.13 18.39 -22.72
N VAL A 483 -0.76 17.70 -23.68
CA VAL A 483 -0.96 18.17 -25.07
C VAL A 483 -2.42 18.58 -25.35
N TRP A 484 -3.34 18.24 -24.44
CA TRP A 484 -4.73 18.69 -24.49
C TRP A 484 -4.86 20.18 -24.25
N GLN A 485 -5.72 20.82 -25.03
CA GLN A 485 -6.06 22.23 -24.92
C GLN A 485 -7.57 22.39 -24.81
N ALA A 486 -8.00 23.35 -24.00
CA ALA A 486 -9.41 23.70 -23.80
C ALA A 486 -9.69 25.12 -24.32
N THR A 487 -10.58 25.20 -25.30
CA THR A 487 -10.93 26.47 -25.96
C THR A 487 -12.42 26.76 -25.77
N ILE A 488 -12.75 27.94 -25.26
CA ILE A 488 -14.13 28.40 -25.12
C ILE A 488 -14.62 28.92 -26.47
N MET A 489 -15.53 28.17 -27.08
CA MET A 489 -16.12 28.49 -28.38
C MET A 489 -17.15 29.61 -28.23
N GLU A 490 -18.08 29.45 -27.29
CA GLU A 490 -19.26 30.30 -27.15
C GLU A 490 -19.62 30.54 -25.69
N ALA A 491 -20.14 31.73 -25.39
CA ALA A 491 -20.75 32.08 -24.11
C ALA A 491 -22.25 32.32 -24.34
N MET A 492 -23.08 31.55 -23.65
CA MET A 492 -24.53 31.53 -23.80
C MET A 492 -25.22 31.74 -22.46
N GLU A 493 -26.44 32.29 -22.50
CA GLU A 493 -27.33 32.33 -21.34
C GLU A 493 -28.25 31.11 -21.34
N LYS A 494 -28.38 30.47 -20.19
CA LYS A 494 -29.31 29.35 -20.00
C LYS A 494 -30.25 29.66 -18.83
N LYS A 495 -31.53 29.39 -19.03
CA LYS A 495 -32.55 29.56 -17.99
C LYS A 495 -32.60 28.30 -17.13
N GLU A 496 -32.26 28.43 -15.85
CA GLU A 496 -32.25 27.34 -14.87
C GLU A 496 -33.02 27.82 -13.63
N ASN A 497 -34.07 27.10 -13.22
CA ASN A 497 -34.94 27.46 -12.08
C ASN A 497 -35.41 28.93 -12.10
N ASP A 498 -35.87 29.41 -13.26
CA ASP A 498 -36.29 30.80 -13.51
C ASP A 498 -35.20 31.89 -13.35
N LYS A 499 -33.93 31.50 -13.20
CA LYS A 499 -32.77 32.41 -13.18
C LYS A 499 -31.94 32.24 -14.45
N LEU A 500 -31.47 33.36 -15.01
CA LEU A 500 -30.51 33.35 -16.12
C LEU A 500 -29.11 33.07 -15.57
N VAL A 501 -28.44 32.05 -16.11
CA VAL A 501 -27.10 31.62 -15.69
C VAL A 501 -26.15 31.60 -16.90
N PRO A 502 -24.93 32.13 -16.78
CA PRO A 502 -23.93 32.07 -17.85
C PRO A 502 -23.37 30.64 -18.00
N TYR A 503 -23.39 30.14 -19.23
CA TYR A 503 -22.78 28.87 -19.66
C TYR A 503 -21.76 29.11 -20.76
N PHE A 504 -20.71 28.31 -20.75
CA PHE A 504 -19.61 28.38 -21.70
C PHE A 504 -19.45 27.03 -22.39
N VAL A 505 -19.43 27.04 -23.72
CA VAL A 505 -19.19 25.86 -24.56
C VAL A 505 -17.70 25.72 -24.76
N ILE A 506 -17.12 24.66 -24.22
CA ILE A 506 -15.68 24.38 -24.18
C ILE A 506 -15.40 23.21 -25.13
N GLN A 507 -14.51 23.42 -26.09
CA GLN A 507 -13.95 22.37 -26.91
C GLN A 507 -12.62 21.93 -26.30
N VAL A 508 -12.52 20.64 -25.95
CA VAL A 508 -11.27 20.01 -25.52
C VAL A 508 -10.71 19.27 -26.72
N HIS A 509 -9.53 19.67 -27.19
CA HIS A 509 -8.90 19.13 -28.40
C HIS A 509 -7.39 18.98 -28.21
N LEU A 510 -6.76 18.15 -29.03
CA LEU A 510 -5.30 18.06 -29.08
C LEU A 510 -4.70 19.30 -29.75
N ALA A 511 -3.54 19.76 -29.28
CA ALA A 511 -2.81 20.84 -29.94
C ALA A 511 -2.46 20.47 -31.40
N ASN A 512 -2.48 21.46 -32.31
CA ASN A 512 -2.35 21.26 -33.76
C ASN A 512 -1.05 20.56 -34.23
N ASP A 513 -0.04 20.42 -33.39
CA ASP A 513 1.24 19.74 -33.68
C ASP A 513 1.21 18.21 -33.46
N ALA A 514 0.07 17.63 -33.05
CA ALA A 514 -0.07 16.18 -32.87
C ALA A 514 -0.17 15.46 -34.23
N THR A 515 0.96 15.24 -34.89
CA THR A 515 1.06 14.70 -36.27
C THR A 515 0.64 13.24 -36.48
N TYR A 516 0.14 12.54 -35.45
CA TYR A 516 -0.27 11.14 -35.55
C TYR A 516 -1.44 10.85 -34.60
N VAL A 517 -2.66 11.16 -35.03
CA VAL A 517 -3.87 10.67 -34.34
C VAL A 517 -4.64 9.76 -35.30
N PRO A 518 -4.68 8.44 -35.06
CA PRO A 518 -5.49 7.54 -35.86
C PRO A 518 -6.97 7.86 -35.65
N ASN A 519 -7.65 8.28 -36.72
CA ASN A 519 -9.09 8.18 -36.98
C ASN A 519 -10.08 8.37 -35.79
N LYS A 520 -10.79 9.52 -35.80
CA LYS A 520 -12.15 9.80 -35.26
C LYS A 520 -12.39 10.35 -33.84
N MET A 521 -11.41 10.61 -32.97
CA MET A 521 -11.65 11.47 -31.79
C MET A 521 -10.57 12.53 -31.63
N ALA A 522 -10.68 13.63 -32.38
CA ALA A 522 -9.80 14.80 -32.27
C ALA A 522 -10.07 15.66 -31.01
N GLY A 523 -11.13 15.34 -30.25
CA GLY A 523 -11.58 16.10 -29.10
C GLY A 523 -13.05 15.89 -28.79
N TRP A 524 -13.56 16.57 -27.76
CA TRP A 524 -14.98 16.59 -27.42
C TRP A 524 -15.42 17.98 -26.96
N VAL A 525 -16.73 18.21 -26.94
CA VAL A 525 -17.32 19.49 -26.52
C VAL A 525 -18.10 19.28 -25.23
N VAL A 526 -17.90 20.17 -24.26
CA VAL A 526 -18.63 20.21 -22.99
C VAL A 526 -19.22 21.60 -22.76
N SER A 527 -20.34 21.66 -22.04
CA SER A 527 -20.91 22.94 -21.58
C SER A 527 -20.81 23.02 -20.06
N ARG A 528 -20.32 24.15 -19.54
CA ARG A 528 -20.10 24.37 -18.11
C ARG A 528 -20.55 25.76 -17.68
N SER A 529 -21.13 25.85 -16.48
CA SER A 529 -21.56 27.12 -15.88
C SER A 529 -20.38 27.87 -15.26
N LEU A 530 -20.55 29.17 -14.98
CA LEU A 530 -19.54 29.94 -14.24
C LEU A 530 -19.24 29.33 -12.85
N SER A 531 -20.23 28.76 -12.16
CA SER A 531 -20.00 28.09 -10.87
C SER A 531 -19.08 26.87 -11.00
N ALA A 532 -19.18 26.11 -12.10
CA ALA A 532 -18.30 24.98 -12.34
C ALA A 532 -16.83 25.41 -12.50
N PHE A 533 -16.56 26.58 -13.10
CA PHE A 533 -15.21 27.15 -13.16
C PHE A 533 -14.68 27.55 -11.78
N HIS A 534 -15.52 28.13 -10.91
CA HIS A 534 -15.15 28.46 -9.53
C HIS A 534 -14.83 27.19 -8.73
N SER A 535 -15.65 26.14 -8.84
CA SER A 535 -15.36 24.85 -8.22
C SER A 535 -14.07 24.22 -8.74
N LEU A 536 -13.80 24.31 -10.05
CA LEU A 536 -12.55 23.83 -10.64
C LEU A 536 -11.34 24.62 -10.10
N HIS A 537 -11.43 25.95 -10.04
CA HIS A 537 -10.37 26.80 -9.50
C HIS A 537 -10.08 26.47 -8.03
N GLN A 538 -11.12 26.31 -7.20
CA GLN A 538 -10.97 25.88 -5.81
C GLN A 538 -10.27 24.52 -5.68
N LYS A 539 -10.62 23.54 -6.52
CA LYS A 539 -9.98 22.22 -6.54
C LYS A 539 -8.53 22.25 -7.03
N LEU A 540 -8.18 23.15 -7.95
CA LEU A 540 -6.82 23.24 -8.53
C LEU A 540 -5.85 24.08 -7.69
N VAL A 541 -6.33 25.08 -6.94
CA VAL A 541 -5.48 25.98 -6.12
C VAL A 541 -4.54 25.22 -5.15
N PRO A 542 -4.95 24.14 -4.46
CA PRO A 542 -4.05 23.35 -3.62
C PRO A 542 -2.89 22.70 -4.39
N ALA A 543 -3.13 22.31 -5.65
CA ALA A 543 -2.12 21.67 -6.51
C ALA A 543 -1.25 22.69 -7.29
N ALA A 544 -1.78 23.87 -7.57
CA ALA A 544 -1.15 24.90 -8.38
C ALA A 544 -1.33 26.30 -7.76
N TYR A 545 -0.46 26.64 -6.80
CA TYR A 545 -0.57 27.86 -5.98
C TYR A 545 -0.58 29.17 -6.80
N TRP A 546 0.03 29.18 -7.99
CA TRP A 546 0.03 30.35 -8.87
C TRP A 546 -1.37 30.73 -9.37
N LEU A 547 -2.33 29.78 -9.39
CA LEU A 547 -3.74 30.02 -9.73
C LEU A 547 -4.44 30.95 -8.72
N LYS A 548 -3.92 31.09 -7.48
CA LYS A 548 -4.44 32.08 -6.52
C LYS A 548 -4.35 33.52 -7.01
N LYS A 549 -3.42 33.80 -7.94
CA LYS A 549 -3.22 35.12 -8.53
C LYS A 549 -4.17 35.40 -9.70
N ILE A 550 -4.90 34.39 -10.18
CA ILE A 550 -5.87 34.52 -11.27
C ILE A 550 -7.26 34.72 -10.65
N GLU A 551 -7.83 35.90 -10.86
CA GLU A 551 -9.19 36.22 -10.43
C GLU A 551 -10.20 35.78 -11.50
N LEU A 552 -11.17 34.95 -11.10
CA LEU A 552 -12.26 34.52 -11.98
C LEU A 552 -13.44 35.50 -11.96
N PRO A 553 -14.23 35.60 -13.05
CA PRO A 553 -15.39 36.47 -13.10
C PRO A 553 -16.41 36.13 -12.02
N THR A 554 -16.92 37.14 -11.33
CA THR A 554 -17.99 36.98 -10.33
C THR A 554 -19.36 37.22 -10.96
N LYS A 555 -20.41 36.67 -10.35
CA LYS A 555 -21.78 36.88 -10.82
C LYS A 555 -22.11 38.38 -10.82
N PRO A 556 -22.72 38.92 -11.88
CA PRO A 556 -23.07 40.34 -11.94
C PRO A 556 -24.12 40.66 -10.87
N ARG A 557 -23.95 41.78 -10.16
CA ARG A 557 -24.88 42.22 -9.09
C ARG A 557 -26.25 42.68 -9.63
N PHE A 558 -26.38 42.89 -10.94
CA PHE A 558 -27.61 43.36 -11.59
C PHE A 558 -28.19 42.29 -12.52
N LYS A 559 -29.53 42.25 -12.61
CA LYS A 559 -30.34 41.16 -13.18
C LYS A 559 -30.16 40.90 -14.70
N SER A 560 -29.38 41.69 -15.44
CA SER A 560 -29.13 41.44 -16.87
C SER A 560 -27.72 40.88 -17.10
N LEU A 561 -27.65 39.70 -17.71
CA LEU A 561 -26.44 39.12 -18.28
C LEU A 561 -26.18 39.78 -19.63
N ASP A 562 -25.66 41.01 -19.61
CA ASP A 562 -25.39 41.74 -20.85
C ASP A 562 -24.28 41.02 -21.67
N LYS A 563 -24.38 41.04 -23.01
CA LYS A 563 -23.41 40.39 -23.91
C LYS A 563 -21.95 40.81 -23.64
N ASN A 564 -21.74 42.06 -23.23
CA ASN A 564 -20.42 42.58 -22.87
C ASN A 564 -19.83 41.89 -21.63
N TYR A 565 -20.67 41.48 -20.66
CA TYR A 565 -20.22 40.71 -19.51
C TYR A 565 -19.83 39.29 -19.95
N LEU A 566 -20.66 38.64 -20.77
CA LEU A 566 -20.38 37.28 -21.25
C LEU A 566 -19.07 37.20 -22.05
N GLU A 567 -18.78 38.18 -22.89
CA GLU A 567 -17.51 38.27 -23.63
C GLU A 567 -16.30 38.54 -22.71
N LYS A 568 -16.44 39.45 -21.73
CA LYS A 568 -15.37 39.66 -20.74
C LYS A 568 -15.12 38.41 -19.89
N ALA A 569 -16.18 37.74 -19.46
CA ALA A 569 -16.10 36.50 -18.71
C ALA A 569 -15.46 35.39 -19.55
N LYS A 570 -15.85 35.24 -20.82
CA LYS A 570 -15.24 34.31 -21.77
C LYS A 570 -13.73 34.52 -21.89
N ASN A 571 -13.27 35.76 -22.08
CA ASN A 571 -11.84 36.06 -22.21
C ASN A 571 -11.04 35.76 -20.93
N SER A 572 -11.61 36.12 -19.77
CA SER A 572 -11.00 35.84 -18.47
C SER A 572 -10.92 34.33 -18.19
N LEU A 573 -12.00 33.59 -18.47
CA LEU A 573 -12.02 32.12 -18.33
C LEU A 573 -11.11 31.42 -19.34
N GLN A 574 -10.96 31.95 -20.56
CA GLN A 574 -10.03 31.43 -21.55
C GLN A 574 -8.57 31.64 -21.15
N THR A 575 -8.27 32.67 -20.36
CA THR A 575 -6.92 32.89 -19.79
C THR A 575 -6.64 31.91 -18.64
N PHE A 576 -7.70 31.45 -17.96
CA PHE A 576 -7.60 30.50 -16.86
C PHE A 576 -7.44 29.05 -17.35
N LEU A 577 -8.15 28.67 -18.42
CA LEU A 577 -7.97 27.40 -19.13
C LEU A 577 -6.63 27.36 -19.87
#